data_AF-A0A8T4TSX5-F1
#
_entry.id   AF-A0A8T4TSX5-F1
#
_cell.length_a   1.000
_cell.length_b   1.000
_cell.length_c   1.000
_cell.angle_alpha   90.00
_cell.angle_beta   90.00
_cell.angle_gamma   90.00
#
_symmetry.space_group_name_H-M   'P 1'
#
loop_
_entity.id
_entity.type
_entity.pdbx_description
1 polymer ?
#
loop_
_entity_poly.entity_id
_entity_poly.type
_entity_poly.pdbx_seq_one_letter_code
_entity_poly.pdbx_strand_id
1 'polypeptide(L)'
;MKKGFFFSLDSILALILFGTVLAGIYSFFLVTHSVDQQFYFSEDILNRLSTVKVSELDLTKYPEIQRMVSQAVIKNTDNTLIEQIVIFRENEGESSSSAELFVEDITNNLIPEQYGFSVDVNGEIFKKTKEINTLVSRERLVFGET
;
A
#
# COMPACT_ATOMS: atom_id res chain seq x y z
N MET A 1 -35.82 21.01 -47.87
CA MET A 1 -34.72 21.54 -47.04
C MET A 1 -34.95 21.35 -45.53
N LYS A 2 -36.13 21.64 -44.96
CA LYS A 2 -36.39 21.48 -43.51
C LYS A 2 -36.09 20.08 -42.94
N LYS A 3 -36.40 19.01 -43.69
CA LYS A 3 -36.15 17.61 -43.26
C LYS A 3 -34.66 17.26 -43.13
N GLY A 4 -33.80 17.80 -44.00
CA GLY A 4 -32.37 17.57 -43.93
C GLY A 4 -31.72 18.22 -42.71
N PHE A 5 -32.23 19.40 -42.32
CA PHE A 5 -31.77 20.09 -41.11
C PHE A 5 -32.10 19.30 -39.84
N PHE A 6 -33.31 18.74 -39.72
CA PHE A 6 -33.67 17.90 -38.58
C PHE A 6 -32.84 16.61 -38.54
N PHE A 7 -32.55 16.00 -39.70
CA PHE A 7 -31.68 14.82 -39.77
C PHE A 7 -30.24 15.10 -39.32
N SER A 8 -29.65 16.21 -39.78
CA SER A 8 -28.30 16.60 -39.36
C SER A 8 -28.23 16.97 -37.88
N LEU A 9 -29.25 17.67 -37.36
CA LEU A 9 -29.33 18.01 -35.95
C LEU A 9 -29.45 16.76 -35.07
N ASP A 10 -30.28 15.80 -35.47
CA ASP A 10 -30.43 14.52 -34.78
C ASP A 10 -29.13 13.70 -34.81
N SER A 11 -28.43 13.69 -35.94
CA SER A 11 -27.13 13.02 -36.07
C SER A 11 -26.05 13.65 -35.18
N ILE A 12 -26.03 14.99 -35.06
CA ILE A 12 -25.10 15.70 -34.18
C ILE A 12 -25.43 15.40 -32.71
N LEU A 13 -26.71 15.42 -32.33
CA LEU A 13 -27.12 15.06 -30.97
C LEU A 13 -26.76 13.62 -30.62
N ALA A 14 -26.96 12.68 -31.55
CA ALA A 14 -26.56 11.29 -31.37
C ALA A 14 -25.04 11.13 -31.22
N LEU A 15 -24.25 11.87 -31.99
CA LEU A 15 -22.79 11.86 -31.89
C LEU A 15 -22.32 12.40 -30.52
N ILE A 16 -22.90 13.50 -30.05
CA ILE A 16 -22.59 14.08 -28.74
C ILE A 16 -22.93 13.10 -27.64
N LEU A 17 -24.15 12.51 -27.68
CA LEU A 17 -24.60 11.53 -26.69
C LEU A 17 -23.66 10.31 -26.66
N PHE A 18 -23.29 9.78 -27.82
CA PHE A 18 -22.35 8.67 -27.94
C PHE A 18 -20.97 9.02 -27.36
N GLY A 19 -20.45 10.21 -27.68
CA GLY A 19 -19.20 10.71 -27.14
C GLY A 19 -19.24 10.87 -25.61
N THR A 20 -20.33 11.38 -25.05
CA THR A 20 -20.52 11.51 -23.60
C THR A 20 -20.56 10.15 -22.91
N VAL A 21 -21.23 9.15 -23.50
CA VAL A 21 -21.27 7.79 -22.95
C VAL A 21 -19.87 7.17 -22.94
N LEU A 22 -19.10 7.30 -24.03
CA LEU A 22 -17.72 6.81 -24.08
C LEU A 22 -16.80 7.52 -23.08
N ALA A 23 -16.91 8.84 -22.96
CA ALA A 23 -16.16 9.61 -21.96
C ALA A 23 -16.51 9.18 -20.54
N GLY A 24 -17.79 8.89 -20.28
CA GLY A 24 -18.26 8.33 -19.01
C GLY A 24 -17.64 6.97 -18.72
N ILE A 25 -17.77 6.02 -19.65
CA ILE A 25 -17.20 4.67 -19.50
C ILE A 25 -15.69 4.76 -19.25
N TYR A 26 -14.97 5.54 -20.05
CA TYR A 26 -13.52 5.73 -19.89
C TYR A 26 -13.16 6.27 -18.51
N SER A 27 -13.92 7.25 -18.00
CA SER A 27 -13.67 7.85 -16.69
C SER A 27 -13.89 6.87 -15.53
N PHE A 28 -14.83 5.93 -15.66
CA PHE A 28 -15.12 4.95 -14.60
C PHE A 28 -14.29 3.67 -14.69
N PHE A 29 -13.92 3.21 -15.89
CA PHE A 29 -13.18 1.95 -16.08
C PHE A 29 -11.73 2.01 -15.59
N LEU A 30 -11.13 3.20 -15.49
CA LEU A 30 -9.75 3.38 -15.02
C LEU A 30 -9.59 3.28 -13.49
N VAL A 31 -10.68 3.24 -12.73
CA VAL A 31 -10.62 3.40 -11.26
C VAL A 31 -10.78 2.08 -10.50
N THR A 32 -11.12 0.97 -11.15
CA THR A 32 -11.27 -0.33 -10.48
C THR A 32 -10.00 -1.17 -10.61
N HIS A 33 -9.21 -1.25 -9.55
CA HIS A 33 -8.15 -2.26 -9.45
C HIS A 33 -8.79 -3.63 -9.19
N SER A 34 -8.32 -4.67 -9.88
CA SER A 34 -8.83 -6.02 -9.64
C SER A 34 -8.50 -6.47 -8.21
N VAL A 35 -9.42 -7.21 -7.58
CA VAL A 35 -9.22 -7.78 -6.24
C VAL A 35 -7.98 -8.67 -6.20
N ASP A 36 -7.75 -9.44 -7.25
CA ASP A 36 -6.61 -10.35 -7.37
C ASP A 36 -5.27 -9.60 -7.33
N GLN A 37 -5.16 -8.44 -8.00
CA GLN A 37 -3.95 -7.61 -7.94
C GLN A 37 -3.64 -7.12 -6.52
N GLN A 38 -4.65 -6.81 -5.71
CA GLN A 38 -4.45 -6.39 -4.33
C GLN A 38 -4.00 -7.54 -3.43
N PHE A 39 -4.50 -8.75 -3.71
CA PHE A 39 -4.04 -9.96 -3.04
C PHE A 39 -2.56 -10.23 -3.32
N TYR A 40 -2.17 -10.30 -4.60
CA TYR A 40 -0.77 -10.50 -4.98
C TYR A 40 0.15 -9.41 -4.43
N PHE A 41 -0.30 -8.16 -4.43
CA PHE A 41 0.47 -7.07 -3.86
C PHE A 41 0.67 -7.22 -2.34
N SER A 42 -0.36 -7.66 -1.61
CA SER A 42 -0.26 -7.92 -0.17
C SER A 42 0.68 -9.09 0.11
N GLU A 43 0.58 -10.17 -0.67
CA GLU A 43 1.45 -11.35 -0.59
C GLU A 43 2.91 -10.98 -0.87
N ASP A 44 3.18 -10.19 -1.92
CA ASP A 44 4.52 -9.72 -2.27
C ASP A 44 5.13 -8.85 -1.17
N ILE A 45 4.35 -7.90 -0.61
CA ILE A 45 4.82 -7.08 0.51
C ILE A 45 5.15 -7.97 1.70
N LEU A 46 4.25 -8.87 2.07
CA LEU A 46 4.42 -9.74 3.22
C LEU A 46 5.62 -10.67 3.08
N ASN A 47 5.80 -11.26 1.90
CA ASN A 47 6.95 -12.10 1.57
C ASN A 47 8.26 -11.31 1.66
N ARG A 48 8.27 -10.06 1.17
CA ARG A 48 9.45 -9.19 1.32
C ARG A 48 9.72 -8.87 2.78
N LEU A 49 8.72 -8.47 3.55
CA LEU A 49 8.90 -8.13 4.96
C LEU A 49 9.35 -9.33 5.81
N SER A 50 8.91 -10.54 5.46
CA SER A 50 9.24 -11.78 6.17
C SER A 50 10.54 -12.45 5.74
N THR A 51 11.10 -12.09 4.58
CA THR A 51 12.32 -12.72 4.05
C THR A 51 13.53 -11.79 4.08
N VAL A 52 13.33 -10.52 3.76
CA VAL A 52 14.43 -9.55 3.66
C VAL A 52 14.94 -9.20 5.06
N LYS A 53 16.25 -9.23 5.23
CA LYS A 53 16.92 -8.84 6.47
C LYS A 53 17.25 -7.37 6.50
N VAL A 54 17.37 -6.81 7.71
CA VAL A 54 17.80 -5.40 7.88
C VAL A 54 19.18 -5.16 7.25
N SER A 55 20.09 -6.14 7.33
CA SER A 55 21.44 -6.09 6.74
C SER A 55 21.45 -6.08 5.21
N GLU A 56 20.37 -6.53 4.57
CA GLU A 56 20.24 -6.58 3.10
C GLU A 56 19.67 -5.27 2.52
N LEU A 57 19.23 -4.35 3.38
CA LEU A 57 18.73 -3.05 2.96
C LEU A 57 19.88 -2.13 2.53
N ASP A 58 19.66 -1.43 1.41
CA ASP A 58 20.48 -0.29 1.03
C ASP A 58 20.15 0.90 1.93
N LEU A 59 20.87 1.02 3.05
CA LEU A 59 20.64 2.04 4.07
C LEU A 59 20.70 3.48 3.55
N THR A 60 21.28 3.73 2.38
CA THR A 60 21.26 5.07 1.77
C THR A 60 19.85 5.54 1.38
N LYS A 61 18.91 4.59 1.20
CA LYS A 61 17.51 4.86 0.87
C LYS A 61 16.60 4.91 2.11
N TYR A 62 17.10 4.47 3.26
CA TYR A 62 16.33 4.32 4.49
C TYR A 62 17.02 5.08 5.64
N PRO A 63 16.92 6.42 5.68
CA PRO A 63 17.66 7.26 6.61
C PRO A 63 17.30 7.01 8.08
N GLU A 64 16.04 6.68 8.40
CA GLU A 64 15.64 6.40 9.79
C GLU A 64 16.19 5.05 10.23
N ILE A 65 16.15 4.04 9.36
CA ILE A 65 16.76 2.73 9.66
C ILE A 65 18.28 2.90 9.83
N GLN A 66 18.94 3.67 8.96
CA GLN A 66 20.37 3.97 9.08
C GLN A 66 20.69 4.62 10.43
N ARG A 67 19.86 5.58 10.86
CA ARG A 67 19.98 6.22 12.17
C ARG A 67 19.84 5.21 13.30
N MET A 68 18.81 4.36 13.27
CA MET A 68 18.57 3.32 14.29
C MET A 68 19.70 2.29 14.40
N VAL A 69 20.30 1.89 13.27
CA VAL A 69 21.49 1.02 13.25
C VAL A 69 22.69 1.75 13.86
N SER A 70 22.93 3.01 13.48
CA SER A 70 24.07 3.79 13.99
C SER A 70 23.98 4.09 15.49
N GLN A 71 22.76 4.22 16.02
CA GLN A 71 22.48 4.46 17.44
C GLN A 71 22.45 3.16 18.26
N ALA A 72 22.73 2.01 17.65
CA ALA A 72 22.63 0.68 18.27
C ALA A 72 21.24 0.35 18.85
N VAL A 73 20.19 0.98 18.32
CA VAL A 73 18.79 0.67 18.61
C VAL A 73 18.43 -0.68 17.95
N ILE A 74 18.88 -0.86 16.69
CA ILE A 74 18.87 -2.17 16.03
C ILE A 74 20.17 -2.89 16.38
N LYS A 75 20.08 -3.86 17.30
CA LYS A 75 21.24 -4.63 17.78
C LYS A 75 21.62 -5.79 16.85
N ASN A 76 20.64 -6.41 16.21
CA ASN A 76 20.84 -7.53 15.30
C ASN A 76 20.29 -7.19 13.91
N THR A 77 21.18 -6.98 12.95
CA THR A 77 20.79 -6.69 11.57
C THR A 77 20.45 -7.94 10.77
N ASP A 78 20.68 -9.14 11.32
CA ASP A 78 20.30 -10.41 10.66
C ASP A 78 18.83 -10.78 10.83
N ASN A 79 18.08 -10.00 11.61
CA ASN A 79 16.63 -10.14 11.72
C ASN A 79 15.96 -9.72 10.41
N THR A 80 14.87 -10.39 10.07
CA THR A 80 13.96 -9.98 9.01
C THR A 80 13.24 -8.68 9.39
N LEU A 81 12.70 -7.96 8.41
CA LEU A 81 11.99 -6.70 8.67
C LEU A 81 10.79 -6.92 9.60
N ILE A 82 10.05 -8.02 9.42
CA ILE A 82 8.90 -8.33 10.27
C ILE A 82 9.30 -8.72 11.70
N GLU A 83 10.38 -9.50 11.87
CA GLU A 83 10.92 -9.82 13.19
C GLU A 83 11.37 -8.54 13.90
N GLN A 84 12.03 -7.63 13.19
CA GLN A 84 12.47 -6.37 13.77
C GLN A 84 11.31 -5.49 14.23
N ILE A 85 10.20 -5.46 13.49
CA ILE A 85 8.96 -4.77 13.92
C ILE A 85 8.42 -5.38 15.22
N VAL A 86 8.35 -6.71 15.30
CA VAL A 86 7.90 -7.41 16.51
C VAL A 86 8.83 -7.13 17.69
N ILE A 87 10.15 -7.16 17.48
CA ILE A 87 11.16 -6.87 18.52
C ILE A 87 11.00 -5.45 19.06
N PHE A 88 10.76 -4.45 18.20
CA PHE A 88 10.53 -3.09 18.67
C PHE A 88 9.30 -2.99 19.54
N ARG A 89 8.21 -3.62 19.11
CA ARG A 89 6.98 -3.68 19.88
C ARG A 89 7.16 -4.38 21.22
N GLU A 90 7.84 -5.52 21.27
CA GLU A 90 8.05 -6.24 22.54
C GLU A 90 8.95 -5.46 23.51
N ASN A 91 9.93 -4.70 22.99
CA ASN A 91 10.82 -3.91 23.83
C ASN A 91 10.19 -2.60 24.35
N GLU A 92 9.31 -1.97 23.58
CA GLU A 92 8.75 -0.65 23.90
C GLU A 92 7.27 -0.67 24.34
N GLY A 93 6.55 -1.78 24.11
CA GLY A 93 5.13 -1.93 24.43
C GLY A 93 4.19 -1.33 23.37
N GLU A 94 2.93 -1.06 23.75
CA GLU A 94 1.82 -0.60 22.89
C GLU A 94 1.99 0.79 22.25
N SER A 95 3.15 1.43 22.40
CA SER A 95 3.45 2.72 21.78
C SER A 95 4.91 2.74 21.34
N SER A 96 5.26 1.76 20.51
CA SER A 96 6.62 1.66 20.00
C SER A 96 6.86 2.70 18.91
N SER A 97 7.35 3.87 19.33
CA SER A 97 7.78 4.94 18.42
C SER A 97 8.86 4.46 17.45
N SER A 98 9.71 3.52 17.86
CA SER A 98 10.71 2.92 16.98
C SER A 98 10.09 2.05 15.89
N ALA A 99 9.07 1.24 16.23
CA ALA A 99 8.36 0.43 15.25
C ALA A 99 7.61 1.28 14.22
N GLU A 100 6.96 2.36 14.66
CA GLU A 100 6.26 3.29 13.77
C GLU A 100 7.21 3.93 12.76
N LEU A 101 8.30 4.54 13.24
CA LEU A 101 9.31 5.16 12.38
C LEU A 101 9.97 4.15 11.44
N PHE A 102 10.21 2.93 11.91
CA PHE A 102 10.78 1.86 11.09
C PHE A 102 9.84 1.41 9.97
N VAL A 103 8.56 1.16 10.30
CA VAL A 103 7.54 0.81 9.31
C VAL A 103 7.33 1.96 8.33
N GLU A 104 7.33 3.21 8.81
CA GLU A 104 7.18 4.39 7.97
C GLU A 104 8.29 4.48 6.91
N ASP A 105 9.55 4.36 7.30
CA ASP A 105 10.71 4.48 6.41
C ASP A 105 10.75 3.36 5.35
N ILE A 106 10.38 2.13 5.74
CA ILE A 106 10.26 1.00 4.81
C ILE A 106 9.17 1.27 3.78
N THR A 107 7.97 1.61 4.26
CA THR A 107 6.78 1.70 3.41
C THR A 107 6.80 2.92 2.50
N ASN A 108 7.45 4.02 2.89
CA ASN A 108 7.61 5.21 2.06
C ASN A 108 8.38 4.92 0.75
N ASN A 109 9.33 3.98 0.79
CA ASN A 109 10.10 3.59 -0.39
C ASN A 109 9.51 2.36 -1.11
N LEU A 110 8.79 1.49 -0.40
CA LEU A 110 8.29 0.23 -0.95
C LEU A 110 6.90 0.37 -1.60
N ILE A 111 6.06 1.25 -1.08
CA ILE A 111 4.64 1.34 -1.45
C ILE A 111 4.37 2.68 -2.14
N PRO A 112 3.92 2.69 -3.40
CA PRO A 112 3.51 3.92 -4.07
C PRO A 112 2.38 4.63 -3.31
N GLU A 113 2.42 5.96 -3.24
CA GLU A 113 1.45 6.80 -2.50
C GLU A 113 -0.03 6.58 -2.91
N GLN A 114 -0.26 6.05 -4.12
CA GLN A 114 -1.60 5.72 -4.60
C GLN A 114 -2.28 4.59 -3.81
N TYR A 115 -1.53 3.74 -3.11
CA TYR A 115 -2.05 2.63 -2.32
C TYR A 115 -2.19 3.00 -0.84
N GLY A 116 -3.36 2.69 -0.28
CA GLY A 116 -3.53 2.68 1.17
C GLY A 116 -2.94 1.40 1.74
N PHE A 117 -2.12 1.52 2.78
CA PHE A 117 -1.50 0.38 3.46
C PHE A 117 -1.61 0.56 4.97
N SER A 118 -1.75 -0.58 5.66
CA SER A 118 -1.67 -0.64 7.12
C SER A 118 -1.01 -1.93 7.58
N VAL A 119 -0.07 -1.81 8.50
CA VAL A 119 0.49 -2.94 9.25
C VAL A 119 -0.21 -3.00 10.59
N ASP A 120 -0.86 -4.12 10.87
CA ASP A 120 -1.45 -4.44 12.17
C ASP A 120 -0.64 -5.59 12.80
N VAL A 121 -0.02 -5.31 13.96
CA VAL A 121 0.68 -6.34 14.75
C VAL A 121 -0.01 -6.47 16.11
N ASN A 122 -0.67 -7.61 16.34
CA ASN A 122 -1.58 -7.92 17.45
C ASN A 122 -2.43 -6.73 17.96
N GLY A 123 -3.14 -6.05 17.06
CA GLY A 123 -4.14 -5.02 17.39
C GLY A 123 -3.62 -3.58 17.34
N GLU A 124 -2.31 -3.38 17.14
CA GLU A 124 -1.68 -2.07 17.02
C GLU A 124 -1.39 -1.76 15.55
N ILE A 125 -1.82 -0.58 15.09
CA ILE A 125 -1.69 -0.14 13.70
C ILE A 125 -0.51 0.83 13.59
N PHE A 126 0.55 0.41 12.90
CA PHE A 126 1.79 1.21 12.77
C PHE A 126 1.79 2.18 11.60
N LYS A 127 0.89 2.01 10.63
CA LYS A 127 0.71 2.96 9.53
C LYS A 127 -0.70 2.90 8.98
N LYS A 128 -1.24 4.05 8.58
CA LYS A 128 -2.51 4.15 7.84
C LYS A 128 -2.39 5.28 6.81
N THR A 129 -1.95 4.95 5.60
CA THR A 129 -1.68 5.97 4.57
C THR A 129 -2.96 6.59 4.00
N LYS A 130 -4.09 5.89 4.02
CA LYS A 130 -5.36 6.39 3.47
C LYS A 130 -6.56 5.78 4.21
N GLU A 131 -7.61 6.56 4.47
CA GLU A 131 -8.90 5.99 4.87
C GLU A 131 -9.48 5.19 3.71
N ILE A 132 -9.46 3.87 3.83
CA ILE A 132 -10.03 2.96 2.85
C ILE A 132 -11.40 2.54 3.40
N ASN A 133 -12.48 3.01 2.76
CA ASN A 133 -13.86 2.59 3.09
C ASN A 133 -14.16 1.13 2.71
N THR A 134 -13.20 0.43 2.11
CA THR A 134 -13.31 -0.95 1.67
C THR A 134 -11.97 -1.64 1.85
N LEU A 135 -11.87 -2.45 2.89
CA LEU A 135 -10.77 -3.40 3.10
C LEU A 135 -11.07 -4.61 2.21
N VAL A 136 -10.30 -4.81 1.14
CA VAL A 136 -10.63 -5.83 0.12
C VAL A 136 -9.65 -7.01 0.14
N SER A 137 -8.49 -6.87 0.79
CA SER A 137 -7.54 -7.98 0.99
C SER A 137 -6.82 -7.85 2.34
N ARG A 138 -6.66 -8.98 3.04
CA ARG A 138 -5.91 -9.11 4.31
C ARG A 138 -5.14 -10.42 4.27
N GLU A 139 -3.83 -10.33 4.45
CA GLU A 139 -3.00 -11.51 4.69
C GLU A 139 -2.53 -11.52 6.16
N ARG A 140 -2.48 -12.69 6.80
CA ARG A 140 -2.16 -12.84 8.22
C ARG A 140 -1.01 -13.82 8.39
N LEU A 141 0.13 -13.34 8.87
CA LEU A 141 1.16 -14.20 9.44
C LEU A 141 0.82 -14.52 10.91
N VAL A 142 0.94 -15.79 11.27
CA VAL A 142 0.81 -16.28 12.65
C VAL A 142 2.13 -16.98 13.00
N PHE A 143 2.82 -16.48 14.02
CA PHE A 143 4.06 -17.09 14.54
C PHE A 143 3.88 -17.41 16.04
N GLY A 144 4.04 -18.70 16.43
CA GLY A 144 3.87 -19.26 17.80
C GLY A 144 2.41 -19.47 18.24
N GLU A 145 1.94 -20.54 18.91
CA GLU A 145 2.50 -21.77 19.53
C GLU A 145 1.78 -23.05 19.02
N THR A 146 2.53 -24.16 18.92
CA THR A 146 2.14 -25.52 19.36
C THR A 146 3.21 -26.01 20.32
#